data_AF-A0A496X213-F1
#
_entry.id   AF-A0A496X213-F1
#
_cell.length_a   1.000
_cell.length_b   1.000
_cell.length_c   1.000
_cell.angle_alpha   90.00
_cell.angle_beta   90.00
_cell.angle_gamma   90.00
#
_symmetry.space_group_name_H-M   'P 1'
#
loop_
_entity.id
_entity.type
_entity.pdbx_description
1 polymer ?
#
loop_
_entity_poly.entity_id
_entity_poly.type
_entity_poly.pdbx_seq_one_letter_code
_entity_poly.pdbx_strand_id
1 'polypeptide(L)'
;IDTLNRLVVIFLEQAELRARERKQLTLDYWRHNVDRLLEFNERPVLDHSGKISNADMKTIAKQRYNSFDEQRRTAEAKQADAKDLRELEGIVKRVEEGGGDGC
;
A
#
# COMPACT_ATOMS: atom_id res chain seq x y z
N ILE A 1 1.22 10.98 9.24
CA ILE A 1 1.11 9.83 8.31
C ILE A 1 0.20 10.17 7.15
N ASP A 2 -0.97 10.78 7.41
CA ASP A 2 -1.95 11.19 6.40
C ASP A 2 -1.37 11.94 5.18
N THR A 3 -0.52 12.94 5.41
CA THR A 3 0.08 13.73 4.30
C THR A 3 0.98 12.90 3.38
N LEU A 4 1.77 11.97 3.92
CA LEU A 4 2.62 11.10 3.09
C LEU A 4 1.76 10.14 2.27
N ASN A 5 0.74 9.54 2.90
CA ASN A 5 -0.19 8.67 2.20
C ASN A 5 -0.90 9.41 1.07
N ARG A 6 -1.33 10.66 1.30
CA ARG A 6 -1.96 11.49 0.27
C ARG A 6 -1.01 11.82 -0.88
N LEU A 7 0.26 12.13 -0.61
CA LEU A 7 1.27 12.33 -1.65
C LEU A 7 1.48 11.06 -2.49
N VAL A 8 1.54 9.89 -1.84
CA VAL A 8 1.66 8.60 -2.53
C VAL A 8 0.44 8.31 -3.39
N VAL A 9 -0.78 8.59 -2.91
CA VAL A 9 -2.01 8.41 -3.70
C VAL A 9 -2.00 9.30 -4.94
N ILE A 10 -1.76 10.61 -4.79
CA ILE A 10 -1.70 11.55 -5.92
C ILE A 10 -0.66 11.10 -6.95
N PHE A 11 0.49 10.62 -6.47
CA PHE A 11 1.55 10.09 -7.33
C PHE A 11 1.09 8.88 -8.15
N LEU A 12 0.42 7.91 -7.51
CA LEU A 12 -0.09 6.71 -8.17
C LEU A 12 -1.23 7.01 -9.15
N GLU A 13 -2.12 7.95 -8.82
CA GLU A 13 -3.20 8.39 -9.71
C GLU A 13 -2.65 9.03 -11.00
N GLN A 14 -1.62 9.87 -10.89
CA GLN A 14 -0.95 10.44 -12.07
C GLN A 14 -0.26 9.37 -12.92
N ALA A 15 0.35 8.37 -12.27
CA ALA A 15 0.94 7.22 -12.93
C ALA A 15 -0.08 6.48 -13.77
N GLU A 16 -1.23 6.21 -13.16
CA GLU A 16 -2.33 5.47 -13.77
C GLU A 16 -2.88 6.22 -14.97
N LEU A 17 -3.13 7.52 -14.85
CA LEU A 17 -3.59 8.35 -15.97
C LEU A 17 -2.60 8.30 -17.14
N ARG A 18 -1.30 8.44 -16.87
CA ARG A 18 -0.25 8.41 -17.90
C ARG A 18 -0.14 7.04 -18.59
N ALA A 19 -0.29 5.97 -17.82
CA ALA A 19 -0.33 4.60 -18.35
C ALA A 19 -1.56 4.39 -19.25
N ARG A 20 -2.73 4.86 -18.82
CA ARG A 20 -3.97 4.83 -19.62
C ARG A 20 -3.83 5.60 -20.94
N GLU A 21 -3.11 6.72 -20.92
CA GLU A 21 -2.80 7.53 -22.10
C GLU A 21 -1.67 6.95 -22.98
N ARG A 22 -1.14 5.76 -22.67
CA ARG A 22 -0.02 5.11 -23.37
C ARG A 22 1.25 5.97 -23.47
N LYS A 23 1.41 6.91 -22.54
CA LYS A 23 2.63 7.72 -22.44
C LYS A 23 3.70 6.93 -21.69
N GLN A 24 4.93 6.96 -22.18
CA GLN A 24 6.04 6.27 -21.49
C GLN A 24 6.22 6.80 -20.06
N LEU A 25 6.35 5.86 -19.13
CA LEU A 25 6.69 6.05 -17.72
C LEU A 25 8.13 5.60 -17.51
N THR A 26 9.08 6.51 -17.78
CA THR A 26 10.51 6.25 -17.55
C THR A 26 10.92 6.62 -16.14
N LEU A 27 11.99 6.00 -15.61
CA LEU A 27 12.56 6.38 -14.30
C LEU A 27 12.97 7.85 -14.24
N ASP A 28 13.42 8.40 -15.36
CA ASP A 28 13.79 9.82 -15.45
C ASP A 28 12.57 10.73 -15.30
N TYR A 29 11.48 10.42 -16.00
CA TYR A 29 10.21 11.13 -15.81
C TYR A 29 9.74 11.07 -14.36
N TRP A 30 9.86 9.89 -13.73
CA TRP A 30 9.46 9.70 -12.35
C TRP A 30 10.21 10.58 -11.36
N ARG A 31 11.54 10.71 -11.51
CA ARG A 31 12.34 11.62 -10.65
C ARG A 31 11.82 13.04 -10.73
N HIS A 32 11.72 13.57 -11.95
CA HIS A 32 11.23 14.93 -12.17
C HIS A 32 9.79 15.14 -11.69
N ASN A 33 8.93 14.11 -11.76
CA ASN A 33 7.55 14.24 -11.31
C ASN A 33 7.42 14.29 -9.79
N VAL A 34 8.26 13.55 -9.07
CA VAL A 34 8.32 13.61 -7.61
C VAL A 34 8.75 14.99 -7.14
N ASP A 35 9.80 15.56 -7.75
CA ASP A 35 10.29 16.89 -7.38
C ASP A 35 9.19 17.96 -7.58
N ARG A 36 8.53 17.96 -8.74
CA ARG A 36 7.39 18.86 -9.01
C ARG A 36 6.23 18.66 -8.04
N LEU A 37 5.92 17.41 -7.67
CA LEU A 37 4.86 17.11 -6.71
C LEU A 37 5.21 17.70 -5.34
N LEU A 38 6.46 17.56 -4.89
CA LEU A 38 6.93 18.11 -3.62
C LEU A 38 6.87 19.64 -3.62
N GLU A 39 7.40 20.28 -4.66
CA GLU A 39 7.34 21.74 -4.84
C GLU A 39 5.90 22.25 -4.82
N PHE A 40 4.99 21.60 -5.55
CA PHE A 40 3.57 21.95 -5.60
C PHE A 40 2.88 21.82 -4.24
N ASN A 41 3.33 20.89 -3.39
CA ASN A 41 2.82 20.70 -2.03
C ASN A 41 3.60 21.51 -0.98
N GLU A 42 4.34 22.55 -1.39
CA GLU A 42 5.16 23.41 -0.53
C GLU A 42 6.17 22.62 0.32
N ARG A 43 6.66 21.50 -0.21
CA ARG A 43 7.72 20.69 0.39
C ARG A 43 9.04 21.02 -0.28
N PRO A 44 10.09 21.39 0.49
CA PRO A 44 11.39 21.64 -0.09
C PRO A 44 11.96 20.35 -0.69
N VAL A 45 12.34 20.42 -1.97
CA VAL A 45 13.15 19.38 -2.62
C VAL A 45 14.57 19.48 -2.08
N LEU A 46 15.20 18.33 -1.87
CA LEU A 46 16.58 18.29 -1.42
C LEU A 46 17.50 18.76 -2.55
N ASP A 47 18.28 19.80 -2.28
CA ASP A 47 19.28 20.39 -3.17
C ASP A 47 20.63 19.63 -3.16
N HIS A 48 20.85 18.78 -2.15
CA HIS A 48 22.03 17.94 -2.02
C HIS A 48 21.69 16.52 -1.56
N SER A 49 22.58 15.57 -1.84
CA SER A 49 22.45 14.13 -1.54
C SER A 49 22.50 13.78 -0.03
N GLY A 50 22.44 14.77 0.85
CA GLY A 50 22.57 14.59 2.30
C GLY A 50 23.95 14.09 2.75
N LYS A 51 24.02 13.58 3.98
CA LYS A 51 25.24 12.99 4.58
C LYS A 51 25.14 11.46 4.79
N ILE A 52 24.02 10.86 4.38
CA ILE A 52 23.74 9.44 4.64
C ILE A 52 24.34 8.60 3.52
N SER A 53 25.14 7.59 3.88
CA SER A 53 25.72 6.68 2.89
C SER A 53 24.64 5.81 2.25
N ASN A 54 24.92 5.26 1.06
CA ASN A 54 23.98 4.35 0.40
C ASN A 54 23.67 3.11 1.26
N ALA A 55 24.64 2.60 2.02
CA ALA A 55 24.47 1.46 2.90
C ALA A 55 23.54 1.77 4.08
N ASP A 56 23.70 2.94 4.70
CA ASP A 56 22.84 3.38 5.80
C ASP A 56 21.41 3.62 5.33
N MET A 57 21.26 4.29 4.17
CA MET A 57 19.95 4.52 3.55
C MET A 57 19.22 3.20 3.28
N LYS A 58 19.90 2.20 2.70
CA LYS A 58 19.34 0.86 2.46
C LYS A 58 18.90 0.18 3.76
N THR A 59 19.71 0.28 4.81
CA THR A 59 19.40 -0.30 6.12
C THR A 59 18.13 0.32 6.71
N ILE A 60 18.04 1.65 6.70
CA ILE A 60 16.86 2.37 7.21
C ILE A 60 15.62 2.02 6.38
N ALA A 61 15.72 2.03 5.05
CA ALA A 61 14.62 1.70 4.15
C ALA A 61 14.11 0.28 4.39
N LYS A 62 15.01 -0.69 4.52
CA LYS A 62 14.67 -2.09 4.77
C LYS A 62 13.98 -2.27 6.13
N GLN A 63 14.49 -1.64 7.19
CA GLN A 63 13.86 -1.70 8.52
C GLN A 63 12.43 -1.15 8.51
N ARG A 64 12.20 -0.01 7.85
CA ARG A 64 10.86 0.59 7.73
C ARG A 64 9.92 -0.30 6.93
N TYR A 65 10.40 -0.86 5.81
CA TYR A 65 9.60 -1.79 5.00
C TYR A 65 9.24 -3.05 5.79
N ASN A 66 10.17 -3.63 6.54
CA ASN A 66 9.90 -4.82 7.34
C ASN A 66 8.80 -4.58 8.38
N SER A 67 8.82 -3.42 9.05
CA SER A 67 7.77 -3.05 10.01
C SER A 67 6.41 -2.91 9.34
N PHE A 68 6.36 -2.25 8.18
CA PHE A 68 5.15 -2.16 7.37
C PHE A 68 4.64 -3.54 6.93
N ASP A 69 5.54 -4.39 6.43
CA ASP A 69 5.19 -5.71 5.91
C ASP A 69 4.68 -6.66 7.00
N GLU A 70 5.25 -6.58 8.21
CA GLU A 70 4.75 -7.31 9.38
C GLU A 70 3.33 -6.87 9.77
N GLN A 71 3.07 -5.56 9.80
CA GLN A 71 1.74 -5.01 10.07
C GLN A 71 0.73 -5.45 9.00
N ARG A 72 1.12 -5.37 7.73
CA ARG A 72 0.30 -5.81 6.59
C ARG A 72 -0.04 -7.28 6.69
N ARG A 73 0.95 -8.16 6.91
CA ARG A 73 0.73 -9.61 7.07
C ARG A 73 -0.19 -9.93 8.25
N THR A 74 -0.02 -9.24 9.37
CA THR A 74 -0.88 -9.42 10.54
C THR A 74 -2.32 -8.98 10.26
N ALA A 75 -2.51 -7.87 9.53
CA ALA A 75 -3.83 -7.41 9.14
C ALA A 75 -4.52 -8.39 8.16
N GLU A 76 -3.77 -8.88 7.17
CA GLU A 76 -4.25 -9.87 6.20
C GLU A 76 -4.65 -11.19 6.88
N ALA A 77 -3.85 -11.69 7.82
CA ALA A 77 -4.18 -12.89 8.59
C ALA A 77 -5.49 -12.71 9.37
N LYS A 78 -5.64 -11.60 10.11
CA LYS A 78 -6.88 -11.30 10.84
C LYS A 78 -8.10 -11.18 9.92
N GLN A 79 -7.92 -10.63 8.73
CA GLN A 79 -9.00 -10.51 7.76
C GLN A 79 -9.41 -11.87 7.20
N ALA A 80 -8.44 -12.76 6.94
CA ALA A 80 -8.69 -14.13 6.53
C ALA A 80 -9.44 -14.90 7.63
N ASP A 81 -8.96 -14.86 8.88
CA ASP A 81 -9.61 -15.49 10.03
C ASP A 81 -11.07 -15.02 10.18
N ALA A 82 -11.31 -13.72 10.03
CA ALA A 82 -12.65 -13.13 10.11
C ALA A 82 -13.56 -13.50 8.93
N LYS A 83 -13.00 -13.89 7.78
CA LYS A 83 -13.74 -14.39 6.62
C LYS A 83 -14.09 -15.86 6.82
N ASP A 84 -13.12 -16.66 7.24
CA ASP A 84 -13.30 -18.08 7.52
C ASP A 84 -14.35 -18.30 8.60
N LEU A 85 -14.33 -17.49 9.68
CA LEU A 85 -15.35 -17.56 10.72
C LEU A 85 -16.76 -17.30 10.18
N ARG A 86 -16.94 -16.30 9.31
CA ARG A 86 -18.24 -16.00 8.69
C ARG A 86 -18.70 -17.12 7.76
N GLU A 87 -17.78 -17.76 7.05
CA GLU A 87 -18.10 -18.92 6.21
C GLU A 87 -18.57 -20.11 7.05
N LEU A 88 -17.89 -20.39 8.18
CA LEU A 88 -18.28 -21.41 9.13
C LEU A 88 -19.66 -21.13 9.76
N GLU A 89 -19.92 -19.91 10.22
CA GLU A 89 -21.24 -19.49 10.72
C GLU A 89 -22.35 -19.72 9.68
N GLY A 90 -22.07 -19.38 8.41
CA GLY A 90 -22.99 -19.63 7.32
C GLY A 90 -23.22 -21.12 7.03
N ILE A 91 -22.20 -21.97 7.21
CA ILE A 91 -22.33 -23.44 7.10
C ILE A 91 -23.20 -23.97 8.24
N VAL A 92 -22.91 -23.58 9.48
CA VAL A 92 -23.68 -24.00 10.68
C VAL A 92 -25.15 -23.69 10.48
N LYS A 93 -25.47 -22.45 10.09
CA LYS A 93 -26.86 -22.04 9.83
C LYS A 93 -27.56 -22.91 8.79
N ARG A 94 -26.88 -23.27 7.68
CA ARG A 94 -27.47 -24.16 6.66
C ARG A 94 -27.68 -25.59 7.16
N VAL A 95 -26.81 -26.09 8.02
CA VAL A 95 -26.95 -27.43 8.62
C VAL A 95 -28.11 -27.45 9.62
N GLU A 96 -28.27 -26.40 10.43
CA GLU A 96 -29.42 -26.24 11.33
C GLU A 96 -30.75 -26.14 10.56
N GLU A 97 -30.77 -25.41 9.43
CA GLU A 97 -31.95 -25.29 8.57
C GLU A 97 -32.25 -26.58 7.79
N GLY A 98 -31.23 -27.35 7.38
CA GLY A 98 -31.39 -28.62 6.64
C GLY A 98 -31.60 -29.87 7.50
N GLY A 99 -31.33 -29.79 8.81
CA GLY A 99 -31.53 -30.88 9.78
C GLY A 99 -32.96 -31.01 10.31
N GLY A 100 -33.87 -30.10 9.93
CA GLY A 100 -35.28 -30.10 10.35
C GLY A 100 -36.23 -30.96 9.49
N ASP A 101 -35.82 -31.38 8.28
CA ASP A 101 -36.64 -32.14 7.33
C ASP A 101 -36.33 -33.66 7.35
N GLY A 102 -36.09 -34.20 8.55
CA GLY A 102 -35.77 -35.61 8.77
C GLY A 102 -36.62 -36.25 9.86
N CYS A 103 -37.95 -36.15 9.76
CA CYS A 103 -38.93 -36.97 10.48
C CYS A 103 -40.09 -37.33 9.53
#